data_AF-A0A7V9B8F1-F1
#
_entry.id   AF-A0A7V9B8F1-F1
#
_cell.length_a   1.000
_cell.length_b   1.000
_cell.length_c   1.000
_cell.angle_alpha   90.00
_cell.angle_beta   90.00
_cell.angle_gamma   90.00
#
_symmetry.space_group_name_H-M   'P 1'
#
loop_
_entity.id
_entity.type
_entity.pdbx_description
1 polymer ?
#
loop_
_entity_poly.entity_id
_entity_poly.type
_entity_poly.pdbx_seq_one_letter_code
_entity_poly.pdbx_strand_id
1 'polypeptide(L)'
;MAVHTVAYVDAEALAAGMSTPIATTHFRLATLIYPLFGIALFGLVLAGMQTRELGSVWISWLGFIGAVAHGVVMLLVFPLGIGDAAILFPVAAVTIAAWFILAGVWKRRETRERRTVNG
;
A
#
# COMPACT_ATOMS: atom_id res chain seq x y z
N MET A 1 3.42 -11.97 -2.16
CA MET A 1 4.54 -12.62 -2.88
C MET A 1 4.10 -13.89 -3.59
N ALA A 2 3.63 -14.94 -2.89
CA ALA A 2 3.21 -16.19 -3.55
C ALA A 2 2.27 -15.97 -4.76
N VAL A 3 1.21 -15.17 -4.65
CA VAL A 3 0.28 -14.93 -5.77
C VAL A 3 0.89 -14.12 -6.93
N HIS A 4 1.83 -13.21 -6.64
CA HIS A 4 2.59 -12.49 -7.68
C HIS A 4 3.59 -13.40 -8.40
N THR A 5 4.22 -14.33 -7.67
CA THR A 5 5.14 -15.33 -8.23
C THR A 5 4.38 -16.37 -9.07
N VAL A 6 3.18 -16.77 -8.65
CA VAL A 6 2.34 -17.72 -9.41
C VAL A 6 1.77 -17.05 -10.67
N ALA A 7 1.42 -15.75 -10.64
CA ALA A 7 1.03 -15.01 -11.85
C ALA A 7 2.15 -14.91 -12.90
N TYR A 8 3.42 -15.00 -12.49
CA TYR A 8 4.56 -15.03 -13.41
C TYR A 8 4.62 -16.30 -14.26
N VAL A 9 4.00 -17.40 -13.81
CA VAL A 9 3.93 -18.67 -14.56
C VAL A 9 3.20 -18.50 -15.89
N ASP A 10 2.27 -17.54 -15.97
CA ASP A 10 1.51 -17.22 -17.18
C ASP A 10 2.17 -16.15 -18.06
N ALA A 11 3.37 -15.65 -17.73
CA ALA A 11 3.98 -14.52 -18.45
C ALA A 11 4.28 -14.84 -19.93
N GLU A 12 4.76 -16.05 -20.23
CA GLU A 12 5.01 -16.50 -21.60
C GLU A 12 3.72 -16.72 -22.38
N ALA A 13 2.69 -17.29 -21.74
CA ALA A 13 1.37 -17.44 -22.32
C ALA A 13 0.72 -16.09 -22.62
N LEU A 14 0.89 -15.10 -21.72
CA LEU A 14 0.43 -13.73 -21.93
C LEU A 14 1.11 -13.09 -23.15
N ALA A 15 2.43 -13.26 -23.27
CA ALA A 15 3.20 -12.73 -24.40
C ALA A 15 2.81 -13.39 -25.73
N ALA A 16 2.40 -14.66 -25.70
CA ALA A 16 1.91 -15.41 -26.85
C ALA A 16 0.40 -15.19 -27.15
N GLY A 17 -0.29 -14.34 -26.39
CA GLY A 17 -1.73 -14.08 -26.56
C GLY A 17 -2.62 -15.26 -26.19
N MET A 18 -2.13 -16.20 -25.39
CA MET A 18 -2.85 -17.39 -24.95
C MET A 18 -3.64 -17.13 -23.66
N SER A 19 -4.47 -18.10 -23.24
CA SER A 19 -5.22 -18.01 -21.99
C SER A 19 -4.30 -17.93 -20.77
N THR A 20 -4.56 -16.98 -19.86
CA THR A 20 -3.79 -16.77 -18.62
C THR A 20 -4.70 -16.85 -17.38
N PRO A 21 -5.24 -18.05 -17.08
CA PRO A 21 -6.26 -18.21 -16.04
C PRO A 21 -5.73 -17.84 -14.64
N ILE A 22 -4.44 -18.05 -14.36
CA ILE A 22 -3.83 -17.71 -13.08
C ILE A 22 -3.67 -16.20 -12.97
N ALA A 23 -3.09 -15.55 -13.97
CA ALA A 23 -2.93 -14.10 -13.97
C ALA A 23 -4.30 -13.40 -13.90
N THR A 24 -5.28 -13.88 -14.66
CA THR A 24 -6.66 -13.37 -14.64
C THR A 24 -7.28 -13.48 -13.25
N THR A 25 -7.15 -14.64 -12.60
CA THR A 25 -7.67 -14.84 -11.23
C THR A 25 -6.95 -13.93 -10.23
N HIS A 26 -5.63 -13.79 -10.36
CA HIS A 26 -4.83 -12.90 -9.53
C HIS A 26 -5.31 -11.45 -9.64
N PHE A 27 -5.49 -10.93 -10.85
CA PHE A 27 -5.95 -9.55 -11.05
C PHE A 27 -7.37 -9.32 -10.54
N ARG A 28 -8.27 -10.30 -10.70
CA ARG A 28 -9.62 -10.25 -10.12
C ARG A 28 -9.58 -10.16 -8.59
N LEU A 29 -8.78 -11.00 -7.94
CA LEU A 29 -8.60 -10.95 -6.49
C LEU A 29 -7.94 -9.64 -6.04
N ALA A 30 -6.91 -9.18 -6.76
CA ALA A 30 -6.22 -7.93 -6.46
C ALA A 30 -7.15 -6.72 -6.59
N THR A 31 -8.07 -6.72 -7.56
CA THR A 31 -9.11 -5.67 -7.73
C THR A 31 -10.01 -5.55 -6.51
N LEU A 32 -10.22 -6.64 -5.75
CA LEU A 32 -10.99 -6.62 -4.51
C LEU A 32 -10.12 -6.27 -3.30
N ILE A 33 -8.96 -6.91 -3.18
CA ILE A 33 -8.11 -6.85 -1.97
C ILE A 33 -7.46 -5.46 -1.83
N TYR A 34 -7.01 -4.85 -2.93
CA TYR A 34 -6.30 -3.57 -2.89
C TYR A 34 -7.18 -2.45 -2.32
N PRO A 35 -8.44 -2.25 -2.76
CA PRO A 35 -9.34 -1.29 -2.14
C PRO A 35 -9.58 -1.54 -0.65
N LEU A 36 -9.81 -2.80 -0.26
CA LEU A 36 -10.04 -3.16 1.15
C LEU A 36 -8.81 -2.83 2.01
N PHE A 37 -7.61 -3.14 1.52
CA PHE A 37 -6.37 -2.76 2.20
C PHE A 37 -6.18 -1.25 2.26
N GLY A 38 -6.45 -0.54 1.16
CA GLY A 38 -6.39 0.92 1.10
C GLY A 38 -7.33 1.59 2.12
N ILE A 39 -8.56 1.10 2.26
CA ILE A 39 -9.54 1.58 3.25
C ILE A 39 -9.05 1.31 4.68
N ALA A 40 -8.56 0.10 4.95
CA ALA A 40 -8.03 -0.25 6.28
C ALA A 40 -6.82 0.62 6.65
N LEU A 41 -5.89 0.82 5.71
CA LEU A 41 -4.71 1.66 5.92
C LEU A 41 -5.09 3.14 6.08
N PHE A 42 -6.06 3.63 5.30
CA PHE A 42 -6.60 4.97 5.48
C PHE A 42 -7.20 5.16 6.87
N GLY A 43 -8.00 4.20 7.35
CA GLY A 43 -8.56 4.22 8.70
C GLY A 43 -7.47 4.27 9.79
N LEU A 44 -6.40 3.49 9.64
CA LEU A 44 -5.26 3.50 10.55
C LEU A 44 -4.53 4.85 10.57
N VAL A 45 -4.28 5.42 9.39
CA VAL A 45 -3.65 6.75 9.26
C VAL A 45 -4.53 7.82 9.90
N LEU A 46 -5.83 7.80 9.62
CA LEU A 46 -6.79 8.77 10.15
C LEU A 46 -6.90 8.69 11.68
N ALA A 47 -6.98 7.48 12.23
CA ALA A 47 -6.97 7.28 13.68
C ALA A 47 -5.68 7.83 14.31
N GLY A 48 -4.52 7.53 13.71
CA GLY A 48 -3.23 8.05 14.17
C GLY A 48 -3.09 9.57 14.05
N MET A 49 -3.74 10.20 13.06
CA MET A 49 -3.81 11.67 12.94
C MET A 49 -4.61 12.29 14.09
N GLN A 50 -5.76 11.70 14.41
CA GLN A 50 -6.65 12.20 15.45
C GLN A 50 -6.01 12.10 16.84
N THR A 51 -5.28 11.01 17.10
CA THR A 51 -4.60 10.81 18.40
C THR A 51 -3.20 11.42 18.47
N ARG A 52 -2.65 11.87 17.32
CA ARG A 52 -1.25 12.34 17.17
C ARG A 52 -0.19 11.31 17.60
N GLU A 53 -0.56 10.04 17.74
CA GLU A 53 0.34 8.98 18.21
C GLU A 53 1.35 8.52 17.16
N LEU A 54 1.05 8.76 15.88
CA LEU A 54 1.90 8.38 14.74
C LEU A 54 2.84 9.51 14.29
N GLY A 55 2.90 10.61 15.04
CA GLY A 55 3.83 11.71 14.85
C GLY A 55 3.24 12.93 14.17
N SER A 56 4.05 13.61 13.37
CA SER A 56 3.66 14.86 12.73
C SER A 56 2.64 14.65 11.61
N VAL A 57 1.87 15.70 11.30
CA VAL A 57 0.87 15.70 10.21
C VAL A 57 1.49 15.32 8.86
N TRP A 58 2.77 15.65 8.63
CA TRP A 58 3.49 15.28 7.40
C TRP A 58 3.70 13.76 7.26
N ILE A 59 3.99 13.07 8.38
CA ILE A 59 4.09 11.60 8.37
C ILE A 59 2.73 11.03 7.96
N SER A 60 1.65 11.53 8.54
CA SER A 60 0.30 11.06 8.20
C SER A 60 -0.08 11.28 6.73
N TRP A 61 0.26 12.43 6.15
CA TRP A 61 0.03 12.67 4.71
C TRP A 61 0.72 11.65 3.82
N LEU A 62 1.93 11.25 4.19
CA LEU A 62 2.70 10.26 3.45
C LEU A 62 2.01 8.88 3.48
N GLY A 63 1.45 8.49 4.64
CA GLY A 63 0.62 7.30 4.76
C GLY A 63 -0.69 7.39 3.97
N PHE A 64 -1.34 8.56 3.98
CA PHE A 64 -2.57 8.81 3.22
C PHE A 64 -2.35 8.63 1.71
N ILE A 65 -1.30 9.25 1.16
CA ILE A 65 -0.96 9.13 -0.28
C ILE A 65 -0.75 7.66 -0.65
N GLY A 66 0.00 6.93 0.17
CA GLY A 66 0.23 5.50 -0.04
C GLY A 66 -1.04 4.66 0.01
N ALA A 67 -1.91 4.90 1.00
CA ALA A 67 -3.19 4.22 1.14
C ALA A 67 -4.12 4.45 -0.06
N VAL A 68 -4.23 5.70 -0.52
CA VAL A 68 -5.04 6.03 -1.70
C VAL A 68 -4.45 5.39 -2.95
N ALA A 69 -3.14 5.58 -3.21
CA ALA A 69 -2.48 5.01 -4.38
C ALA A 69 -2.64 3.48 -4.43
N HIS A 70 -2.45 2.79 -3.30
CA HIS A 70 -2.64 1.35 -3.22
C HIS A 70 -4.11 0.95 -3.40
N GLY A 71 -5.04 1.67 -2.78
CA GLY A 71 -6.46 1.38 -2.84
C GLY A 71 -7.05 1.47 -4.25
N VAL A 72 -6.55 2.40 -5.07
CA VAL A 72 -7.15 2.69 -6.39
C VAL A 72 -6.42 2.06 -7.57
N VAL A 73 -5.13 1.71 -7.45
CA VAL A 73 -4.31 1.31 -8.62
C VAL A 73 -4.90 0.13 -9.39
N MET A 74 -5.38 -0.91 -8.70
CA MET A 74 -5.96 -2.07 -9.38
C MET A 74 -7.29 -1.76 -10.08
N LEU A 75 -8.09 -0.83 -9.54
CA LEU A 75 -9.33 -0.38 -10.19
C LEU A 75 -9.04 0.45 -11.44
N LEU A 76 -8.00 1.29 -11.40
CA LEU A 76 -7.62 2.11 -12.56
C LEU A 76 -6.98 1.26 -13.67
N VAL A 77 -6.09 0.34 -13.33
CA VAL A 77 -5.32 -0.42 -14.31
C VAL A 77 -6.15 -1.56 -14.93
N PHE A 78 -6.91 -2.32 -14.13
CA PHE A 78 -7.51 -3.57 -14.60
C PHE A 78 -8.92 -3.41 -15.20
N PRO A 79 -9.98 -3.02 -14.45
CA PRO A 79 -11.30 -2.86 -15.04
C PRO A 79 -11.44 -1.59 -15.88
N LEU A 80 -10.71 -0.51 -15.55
CA LEU A 80 -10.78 0.76 -16.30
C LEU A 80 -9.73 0.88 -17.43
N GLY A 81 -8.76 -0.04 -17.50
CA GLY A 81 -7.79 -0.09 -18.59
C GLY A 81 -6.82 1.10 -18.67
N ILE A 82 -6.67 1.88 -17.59
CA ILE A 82 -5.79 3.06 -17.54
C ILE A 82 -4.37 2.59 -17.23
N GLY A 83 -3.65 2.14 -18.26
CA GLY A 83 -2.30 1.56 -18.12
C GLY A 83 -1.30 2.48 -17.42
N ASP A 84 -1.35 3.79 -17.69
CA ASP A 84 -0.45 4.78 -17.09
C ASP A 84 -0.61 4.89 -15.56
N ALA A 85 -1.76 4.47 -15.01
CA ALA A 85 -1.97 4.42 -13.57
C ALA A 85 -1.08 3.36 -12.87
N ALA A 86 -0.40 2.48 -13.61
CA ALA A 86 0.57 1.54 -13.06
C ALA A 86 1.72 2.23 -12.30
N ILE A 87 2.01 3.51 -12.56
CA ILE A 87 2.96 4.30 -11.77
C ILE A 87 2.57 4.39 -10.29
N LEU A 88 1.29 4.18 -9.95
CA LEU A 88 0.82 4.17 -8.58
C LEU A 88 1.34 2.98 -7.77
N PHE A 89 1.74 1.87 -8.40
CA PHE A 89 2.35 0.74 -7.69
C PHE A 89 3.66 1.13 -6.95
N PRO A 90 4.70 1.65 -7.63
CA PRO A 90 5.91 2.07 -6.94
C PRO A 90 5.66 3.26 -6.00
N VAL A 91 4.75 4.19 -6.34
CA VAL A 91 4.37 5.28 -5.43
C VAL A 91 3.81 4.74 -4.13
N ALA A 92 2.85 3.81 -4.19
CA ALA A 92 2.27 3.16 -3.03
C ALA A 92 3.34 2.41 -2.22
N ALA A 93 4.21 1.64 -2.88
CA ALA A 93 5.26 0.87 -2.21
C ALA A 93 6.22 1.79 -1.43
N VAL A 94 6.74 2.84 -2.06
CA VAL A 94 7.70 3.77 -1.44
C VAL A 94 7.04 4.56 -0.32
N THR A 95 5.85 5.10 -0.55
CA THR A 95 5.18 5.93 0.46
C THR A 95 4.73 5.09 1.66
N ILE A 96 4.11 3.93 1.46
CA ILE A 96 3.72 3.07 2.59
C ILE A 96 4.95 2.61 3.39
N ALA A 97 6.03 2.20 2.74
CA ALA A 97 7.26 1.78 3.43
C ALA A 97 7.87 2.94 4.24
N ALA A 98 8.03 4.11 3.64
CA ALA A 98 8.55 5.29 4.33
C ALA A 98 7.64 5.71 5.49
N TRP A 99 6.32 5.59 5.33
CA TRP A 99 5.37 5.87 6.39
C TRP A 99 5.56 4.96 7.60
N PHE A 100 5.62 3.64 7.39
CA PHE A 100 5.85 2.67 8.47
C PHE A 100 7.16 2.94 9.22
N ILE A 101 8.23 3.25 8.48
CA ILE A 101 9.54 3.58 9.07
C ILE A 101 9.43 4.84 9.93
N LEU A 102 8.88 5.93 9.38
CA LEU A 102 8.80 7.22 10.07
C LEU A 102 7.89 7.14 11.31
N ALA A 103 6.70 6.55 11.18
CA ALA A 103 5.77 6.37 12.29
C ALA A 103 6.38 5.50 13.41
N GLY A 104 7.07 4.41 13.03
CA GLY A 104 7.74 3.53 13.98
C GLY A 104 8.93 4.19 14.70
N VAL A 105 9.78 4.93 13.98
CA VAL A 105 10.91 5.67 14.55
C VAL A 105 10.43 6.77 15.49
N TRP A 106 9.38 7.50 15.11
CA TRP A 106 8.80 8.56 15.93
C TRP A 106 8.36 8.05 17.29
N LYS A 107 7.57 6.96 17.31
CA LYS A 107 7.06 6.39 18.57
C LYS A 107 8.17 5.94 19.51
N ARG A 108 9.27 5.40 18.96
CA ARG A 108 10.45 4.99 19.74
C ARG A 108 11.16 6.18 20.39
N ARG A 109 11.26 7.31 19.69
CA ARG A 109 11.87 8.54 20.23
C ARG A 109 11.06 9.07 21.42
N GLU A 110 9.74 9.22 21.24
CA GLU A 110 8.85 9.69 22.31
C GLU A 110 8.92 8.80 23.56
N THR A 111 8.93 7.47 23.36
CA THR A 111 9.03 6.51 24.47
C THR A 111 10.35 6.62 25.22
N ARG A 112 11.47 6.87 24.51
CA ARG A 112 12.80 7.02 25.11
C ARG A 112 12.89 8.30 25.95
N GLU A 113 12.41 9.42 25.42
CA GLU A 113 12.42 10.72 26.12
C GLU A 113 11.60 10.67 27.41
N ARG A 114 10.42 10.04 27.39
CA ARG A 114 9.60 9.86 28.61
C ARG A 114 10.31 9.03 29.69
N ARG A 115 11.11 8.03 29.31
CA ARG A 115 11.88 7.22 30.27
C ARG A 115 13.02 8.00 30.90
N THR A 116 13.70 8.87 30.15
CA THR A 116 14.81 9.68 30.69
C THR A 116 14.37 10.82 31.60
N VAL A 117 13.13 11.31 31.47
CA VAL A 117 12.60 12.38 32.33
C VAL A 117 12.09 11.85 33.68
N ASN A 118 11.67 10.59 33.74
CA ASN A 118 11.03 9.99 34.92
C ASN A 118 11.94 9.06 35.75
N GLY A 119 13.22 8.94 35.41
CA GLY A 119 14.20 8.11 36.12
C GLY A 119 15.33 8.95 36.67
#